data_AF-A0A1Q7NDW5-F1
#
_entry.id   AF-A0A1Q7NDW5-F1
#
_cell.length_a   1.000
_cell.length_b   1.000
_cell.length_c   1.000
_cell.angle_alpha   90.00
_cell.angle_beta   90.00
_cell.angle_gamma   90.00
#
_symmetry.space_group_name_H-M   'P 1'
#
loop_
_entity.id
_entity.type
_entity.pdbx_description
1 polymer ?
#
loop_
_entity_poly.entity_id
_entity_poly.type
_entity_poly.pdbx_seq_one_letter_code
_entity_poly.pdbx_strand_id
1 'polypeptide(L)'
;MANKTCVTVAVSSPAMLTKTLNKALANSDYAELRLDFLKPNQIPYCLNSVKKHIGRCICTLRPRSEGGRFRGNEKERIAILKLIAEFNPYLLDVEYNTINNNKALHQYLRSTKANLLVSWHDFSRTPNDKTLRSRARKISRFSDNIKIVTTAKTISDTIRVLDLYKKVPKRTKMVAFAMGDYGRMSRILCTKLGSPYTYVSLGKPIAPGQFSLHEMKTIFKLEQEK
;
A
#
# COMPACT_ATOMS: atom_id res chain seq x y z
N MET A 1 -4.93 10.26 -17.38
CA MET A 1 -5.34 9.56 -16.14
C MET A 1 -5.30 10.55 -14.99
N ALA A 2 -6.34 10.62 -14.16
CA ALA A 2 -6.35 11.52 -13.00
C ALA A 2 -5.25 11.12 -12.00
N ASN A 3 -4.46 12.08 -11.57
CA ASN A 3 -3.39 11.88 -10.58
C ASN A 3 -4.02 11.66 -9.18
N LYS A 4 -4.28 10.39 -8.81
CA LYS A 4 -4.92 10.05 -7.53
C LYS A 4 -3.92 9.88 -6.39
N THR A 5 -4.39 10.14 -5.17
CA THR A 5 -3.60 10.05 -3.93
C THR A 5 -4.17 9.04 -2.95
N CYS A 6 -3.28 8.41 -2.17
CA CYS A 6 -3.63 7.57 -1.04
C CYS A 6 -2.88 8.07 0.20
N VAL A 7 -3.61 8.60 1.16
CA VAL A 7 -3.02 9.06 2.42
C VAL A 7 -2.79 7.88 3.36
N THR A 8 -1.56 7.72 3.85
CA THR A 8 -1.29 6.74 4.92
C THR A 8 -1.73 7.28 6.28
N VAL A 9 -2.59 6.54 6.98
CA VAL A 9 -3.08 6.81 8.34
C VAL A 9 -2.44 5.81 9.30
N ALA A 10 -1.41 6.25 10.02
CA ALA A 10 -0.65 5.45 10.97
C ALA A 10 -0.65 6.09 12.36
N VAL A 11 -1.64 5.74 13.19
CA VAL A 11 -1.86 6.30 14.53
C VAL A 11 -2.15 5.20 15.54
N SER A 12 -1.89 5.45 16.82
CA SER A 12 -1.88 4.44 17.88
C SER A 12 -3.20 4.24 18.63
N SER A 13 -4.31 4.89 18.22
CA SER A 13 -5.62 4.68 18.82
C SER A 13 -6.78 4.74 17.81
N PRO A 14 -7.89 3.99 18.04
CA PRO A 14 -9.05 4.02 17.16
C PRO A 14 -9.71 5.40 16.99
N ALA A 15 -9.75 6.20 18.06
CA ALA A 15 -10.30 7.55 18.04
C ALA A 15 -9.47 8.48 17.14
N MET A 16 -8.14 8.44 17.26
CA MET A 16 -7.25 9.19 16.37
C MET A 16 -7.35 8.69 14.93
N LEU A 17 -7.50 7.38 14.72
CA LEU A 17 -7.62 6.82 13.38
C LEU A 17 -8.87 7.34 12.69
N THR A 18 -10.01 7.33 13.36
CA THR A 18 -11.28 7.86 12.81
C THR A 18 -11.15 9.34 12.46
N LYS A 19 -10.61 10.16 13.38
CA LYS A 19 -10.38 11.60 13.15
C LYS A 19 -9.44 11.85 11.96
N THR A 20 -8.35 11.09 11.88
CA THR A 20 -7.35 11.25 10.82
C THR A 20 -7.88 10.74 9.48
N LEU A 21 -8.66 9.66 9.47
CA LEU A 21 -9.32 9.12 8.29
C LEU A 21 -10.28 10.14 7.67
N ASN A 22 -11.09 10.82 8.49
CA ASN A 22 -11.99 11.86 7.98
C ASN A 22 -11.22 12.97 7.27
N LYS A 23 -10.11 13.44 7.88
CA LYS A 23 -9.23 14.44 7.24
C LYS A 23 -8.58 13.92 5.96
N ALA A 24 -8.15 12.65 5.95
CA ALA A 24 -7.56 12.00 4.80
C ALA A 24 -8.54 11.95 3.62
N LEU A 25 -9.74 11.39 3.84
CA LEU A 25 -10.73 11.19 2.77
C LEU A 25 -11.42 12.46 2.30
N ALA A 26 -11.41 13.52 3.11
CA ALA A 26 -11.82 14.86 2.67
C ALA A 26 -10.84 15.47 1.65
N ASN A 27 -9.58 15.03 1.63
CA ASN A 27 -8.53 15.66 0.83
C ASN A 27 -7.84 14.70 -0.16
N SER A 28 -8.09 13.40 -0.11
CA SER A 28 -7.41 12.37 -0.89
C SER A 28 -8.43 11.35 -1.40
N ASP A 29 -8.16 10.72 -2.53
CA ASP A 29 -9.05 9.73 -3.15
C ASP A 29 -9.23 8.52 -2.23
N TYR A 30 -8.11 8.01 -1.71
CA TYR A 30 -8.04 6.84 -0.85
C TYR A 30 -7.29 7.16 0.46
N ALA A 31 -7.46 6.27 1.44
CA ALA A 31 -6.66 6.24 2.66
C ALA A 31 -6.16 4.83 2.95
N GLU A 32 -4.90 4.67 3.33
CA GLU A 32 -4.35 3.42 3.86
C GLU A 32 -4.46 3.43 5.39
N LEU A 33 -5.19 2.47 5.95
CA LEU A 33 -5.27 2.25 7.38
C LEU A 33 -4.14 1.30 7.81
N ARG A 34 -3.12 1.85 8.48
CA ARG A 34 -2.03 1.06 9.07
C ARG A 34 -2.46 0.50 10.42
N LEU A 35 -3.26 -0.56 10.37
CA LEU A 35 -3.84 -1.22 11.55
C LEU A 35 -2.78 -1.85 12.46
N ASP A 36 -1.58 -2.10 11.93
CA ASP A 36 -0.43 -2.58 12.70
C ASP A 36 0.10 -1.58 13.75
N PHE A 37 -0.37 -0.32 13.73
CA PHE A 37 -0.09 0.67 14.78
C PHE A 37 -1.04 0.58 15.98
N LEU A 38 -2.15 -0.14 15.85
CA LEU A 38 -3.10 -0.39 16.92
C LEU A 38 -2.73 -1.65 17.70
N LYS A 39 -3.28 -1.80 18.91
CA LYS A 39 -3.24 -3.10 19.59
C LYS A 39 -4.18 -4.08 18.86
N PRO A 40 -3.83 -5.37 18.73
CA PRO A 40 -4.66 -6.35 18.02
C PRO A 40 -6.14 -6.36 18.47
N ASN A 41 -6.38 -6.30 19.77
CA ASN A 41 -7.72 -6.27 20.36
C ASN A 41 -8.54 -5.00 20.04
N GLN A 42 -7.91 -3.92 19.59
CA GLN A 42 -8.59 -2.67 19.21
C GLN A 42 -9.04 -2.66 17.74
N ILE A 43 -8.50 -3.55 16.90
CA ILE A 43 -8.75 -3.56 15.46
C ILE A 43 -10.24 -3.80 15.14
N PRO A 44 -10.96 -4.77 15.74
CA PRO A 44 -12.38 -5.00 15.45
C PRO A 44 -13.25 -3.75 15.73
N TYR A 45 -13.03 -3.10 16.87
CA TYR A 45 -13.72 -1.86 17.23
C TYR A 45 -13.41 -0.73 16.23
N CYS A 46 -12.14 -0.62 15.83
CA CYS A 46 -11.70 0.38 14.86
C CYS A 46 -12.37 0.17 13.50
N LEU A 47 -12.43 -1.06 13.00
CA LEU A 47 -13.07 -1.40 11.72
C LEU A 47 -14.56 -1.04 11.72
N ASN A 48 -15.27 -1.34 12.81
CA ASN A 48 -16.67 -0.93 12.98
C ASN A 48 -16.83 0.59 12.96
N SER A 49 -15.95 1.32 13.65
CA SER A 49 -15.99 2.79 13.72
C SER A 49 -15.81 3.48 12.36
N VAL A 50 -15.11 2.83 11.42
CA VAL A 50 -14.81 3.37 10.08
C VAL A 50 -15.59 2.69 8.96
N LYS A 51 -16.55 1.81 9.28
CA LYS A 51 -17.27 0.96 8.31
C LYS A 51 -17.88 1.77 7.15
N LYS A 52 -18.46 2.94 7.42
CA LYS A 52 -19.02 3.83 6.39
C LYS A 52 -18.01 4.35 5.35
N HIS A 53 -16.72 4.34 5.68
CA HIS A 53 -15.64 4.83 4.83
C HIS A 53 -14.81 3.70 4.21
N ILE A 54 -15.04 2.44 4.62
CA ILE A 54 -14.16 1.30 4.31
C ILE A 54 -14.00 1.05 2.81
N GLY A 55 -15.02 1.36 2.00
CA GLY A 55 -15.00 1.25 0.53
C GLY A 55 -14.03 2.21 -0.17
N ARG A 56 -13.38 3.13 0.55
CA ARG A 56 -12.26 3.98 0.08
C ARG A 56 -10.94 3.70 0.82
N CYS A 57 -10.93 2.70 1.69
CA CYS A 57 -9.79 2.37 2.55
C CYS A 57 -9.01 1.18 2.03
N ILE A 58 -7.68 1.31 2.01
CA ILE A 58 -6.76 0.18 1.91
C ILE A 58 -6.44 -0.25 3.34
N CYS A 59 -6.89 -1.43 3.75
CA CYS A 59 -6.59 -1.94 5.09
C CYS A 59 -5.28 -2.72 5.06
N THR A 60 -4.31 -2.33 5.88
CA THR A 60 -2.97 -2.92 5.91
C THR A 60 -2.63 -3.35 7.33
N LEU A 61 -2.34 -4.65 7.52
CA LEU A 61 -1.85 -5.22 8.77
C LEU A 61 -0.41 -5.73 8.59
N ARG A 62 0.51 -4.77 8.44
CA ARG A 62 1.91 -5.03 8.07
C ARG A 62 2.66 -5.78 9.19
N PRO A 63 3.31 -6.93 8.92
CA PRO A 63 4.16 -7.61 9.88
C PRO A 63 5.50 -6.89 10.05
N ARG A 64 6.20 -7.18 11.16
CA ARG A 64 7.52 -6.58 11.45
C ARG A 64 8.58 -6.93 10.40
N SER A 65 8.51 -8.11 9.81
CA SER A 65 9.42 -8.57 8.74
C SER A 65 9.37 -7.71 7.48
N GLU A 66 8.30 -6.94 7.27
CA GLU A 66 8.17 -5.96 6.19
C GLU A 66 7.98 -4.53 6.74
N GLY A 67 8.62 -4.19 7.86
CA GLY A 67 8.65 -2.82 8.39
C GLY A 67 7.36 -2.36 9.10
N GLY A 68 6.48 -3.30 9.44
CA GLY A 68 5.27 -3.05 10.22
C GLY A 68 5.50 -3.03 11.73
N ARG A 69 4.44 -2.70 12.48
CA ARG A 69 4.47 -2.60 13.94
C ARG A 69 3.60 -3.62 14.66
N PHE A 70 3.02 -4.59 13.92
CA PHE A 70 2.15 -5.60 14.50
C PHE A 70 2.86 -6.34 15.64
N ARG A 71 2.17 -6.47 16.78
CA ARG A 71 2.76 -6.99 18.03
C ARG A 71 2.34 -8.42 18.37
N GLY A 72 1.34 -8.94 17.67
CA GLY A 72 0.85 -10.32 17.84
C GLY A 72 1.69 -11.35 17.08
N ASN A 73 1.31 -12.61 17.22
CA ASN A 73 1.88 -13.70 16.44
C ASN A 73 1.21 -13.86 15.06
N GLU A 74 1.80 -14.65 14.17
CA GLU A 74 1.30 -14.80 12.80
C GLU A 74 -0.09 -15.45 12.73
N LYS A 75 -0.40 -16.40 13.62
CA LYS A 75 -1.74 -17.03 13.68
C LYS A 75 -2.82 -16.00 14.03
N GLU A 76 -2.54 -15.14 15.01
CA GLU A 76 -3.41 -14.02 15.37
C GLU A 76 -3.54 -13.02 14.21
N ARG A 77 -2.43 -12.66 13.56
CA ARG A 77 -2.45 -11.76 12.40
C ARG A 77 -3.33 -12.29 11.27
N ILE A 78 -3.20 -13.58 10.96
CA ILE A 78 -4.01 -14.27 9.95
C ILE A 78 -5.50 -14.21 10.31
N ALA A 79 -5.86 -14.45 11.57
CA ALA A 79 -7.25 -14.33 12.02
C ALA A 79 -7.80 -12.90 11.83
N ILE A 80 -6.99 -11.89 12.13
CA ILE A 80 -7.38 -10.49 11.92
C ILE A 80 -7.46 -10.14 10.43
N LEU A 81 -6.57 -10.65 9.57
CA LEU A 81 -6.67 -10.47 8.11
C LEU A 81 -7.98 -11.03 7.57
N LYS A 82 -8.39 -12.22 8.04
CA LYS A 82 -9.70 -12.81 7.69
C LYS A 82 -10.85 -11.91 8.15
N LEU A 83 -10.80 -11.42 9.40
CA LEU A 83 -11.80 -10.47 9.91
C LEU A 83 -11.87 -9.19 9.04
N ILE A 84 -10.73 -8.60 8.69
CA ILE A 84 -10.69 -7.39 7.85
C ILE A 84 -11.36 -7.64 6.49
N ALA A 85 -11.18 -8.83 5.91
CA ALA A 85 -11.80 -9.20 4.63
C ALA A 85 -13.33 -9.14 4.68
N GLU A 86 -13.95 -9.50 5.81
CA GLU A 86 -15.41 -9.44 6.01
C GLU A 86 -15.97 -8.01 6.00
N PHE A 87 -15.13 -7.00 6.26
CA PHE A 87 -15.52 -5.59 6.15
C PHE A 87 -15.48 -5.06 4.71
N ASN A 88 -15.03 -5.86 3.75
CA ASN A 88 -14.96 -5.54 2.33
C ASN A 88 -14.33 -4.15 2.03
N PRO A 89 -13.07 -3.91 2.44
CA PRO A 89 -12.39 -2.66 2.15
C PRO A 89 -12.19 -2.45 0.65
N TYR A 90 -11.85 -1.22 0.24
CA TYR A 90 -11.43 -0.95 -1.15
C TYR A 90 -10.34 -1.93 -1.60
N LEU A 91 -9.32 -2.11 -0.75
CA LEU A 91 -8.31 -3.15 -0.89
C LEU A 91 -7.91 -3.68 0.49
N LEU A 92 -7.63 -4.98 0.57
CA LEU A 92 -6.93 -5.61 1.70
C LEU A 92 -5.48 -5.88 1.28
N ASP A 93 -4.52 -5.21 1.92
CA ASP A 93 -3.09 -5.44 1.69
C ASP A 93 -2.62 -6.71 2.41
N VAL A 94 -2.09 -7.66 1.65
CA VAL A 94 -1.48 -8.90 2.16
C VAL A 94 -0.11 -9.08 1.52
N GLU A 95 0.90 -9.36 2.33
CA GLU A 95 2.26 -9.60 1.85
C GLU A 95 2.34 -10.87 0.99
N TYR A 96 3.13 -10.81 -0.09
CA TYR A 96 3.38 -11.94 -0.98
C TYR A 96 3.84 -13.17 -0.21
N ASN A 97 4.79 -13.00 0.72
CA ASN A 97 5.31 -14.13 1.50
C ASN A 97 4.22 -14.75 2.38
N THR A 98 3.35 -13.94 2.98
CA THR A 98 2.23 -14.41 3.81
C THR A 98 1.23 -15.23 3.00
N ILE A 99 0.76 -14.70 1.86
CA ILE A 99 -0.23 -15.39 1.05
C ILE A 99 0.34 -16.61 0.32
N ASN A 100 1.61 -16.53 -0.11
CA ASN A 100 2.29 -17.64 -0.78
C ASN A 100 2.55 -18.83 0.15
N ASN A 101 2.89 -18.56 1.41
CA ASN A 101 3.20 -19.60 2.39
C ASN A 101 1.95 -20.15 3.09
N ASN A 102 0.77 -19.56 2.89
CA ASN A 102 -0.46 -19.97 3.53
C ASN A 102 -1.61 -20.15 2.51
N LYS A 103 -1.69 -21.36 1.94
CA LYS A 103 -2.73 -21.74 0.98
C LYS A 103 -4.15 -21.62 1.55
N ALA A 104 -4.35 -21.94 2.84
CA ALA A 104 -5.65 -21.86 3.50
C ALA A 104 -6.13 -20.40 3.64
N LEU A 105 -5.23 -19.47 3.96
CA LEU A 105 -5.54 -18.04 3.95
C LEU A 105 -5.90 -17.58 2.53
N HIS A 106 -5.11 -17.95 1.53
CA HIS A 106 -5.39 -17.58 0.15
C HIS A 106 -6.78 -18.07 -0.32
N GLN A 107 -7.11 -19.33 -0.04
CA GLN A 107 -8.42 -19.90 -0.38
C GLN A 107 -9.56 -19.17 0.33
N TYR A 108 -9.39 -18.90 1.64
CA TYR A 108 -10.38 -18.13 2.40
C TYR A 108 -10.59 -16.75 1.77
N LEU A 109 -9.53 -15.97 1.57
CA LEU A 109 -9.65 -14.62 1.04
C LEU A 109 -10.30 -14.59 -0.35
N ARG A 110 -10.01 -15.58 -1.21
CA ARG A 110 -10.68 -15.75 -2.51
C ARG A 110 -12.16 -16.08 -2.43
N SER A 111 -12.62 -16.66 -1.33
CA SER A 111 -14.04 -16.93 -1.07
C SER A 111 -14.81 -15.70 -0.57
N THR A 112 -14.08 -14.67 -0.10
CA THR A 112 -14.69 -13.39 0.32
C THR A 112 -14.89 -12.43 -0.85
N LYS A 113 -15.60 -11.33 -0.61
CA LYS A 113 -15.76 -10.24 -1.59
C LYS A 113 -14.57 -9.26 -1.62
N ALA A 114 -13.60 -9.42 -0.71
CA ALA A 114 -12.50 -8.47 -0.56
C ALA A 114 -11.55 -8.49 -1.75
N ASN A 115 -11.28 -7.32 -2.31
CA ASN A 115 -10.24 -7.16 -3.32
C ASN A 115 -8.86 -7.13 -2.65
N LEU A 116 -7.96 -8.02 -3.07
CA LEU A 116 -6.62 -8.09 -2.48
C LEU A 116 -5.66 -7.13 -3.18
N LEU A 117 -4.83 -6.45 -2.40
CA LEU A 117 -3.58 -5.84 -2.84
C LEU A 117 -2.45 -6.75 -2.36
N VAL A 118 -1.74 -7.41 -3.28
CA VAL A 118 -0.62 -8.27 -2.87
C VAL A 118 0.67 -7.47 -2.95
N SER A 119 1.34 -7.30 -1.82
CA SER A 119 2.48 -6.41 -1.69
C SER A 119 3.79 -7.12 -1.40
N TRP A 120 4.91 -6.50 -1.77
CA TRP A 120 6.24 -6.95 -1.41
C TRP A 120 7.17 -5.76 -1.24
N HIS A 121 8.00 -5.81 -0.19
CA HIS A 121 8.90 -4.74 0.18
C HIS A 121 10.35 -5.23 0.27
N ASP A 122 11.30 -4.43 -0.22
CA ASP A 122 12.74 -4.58 0.03
C ASP A 122 13.29 -3.30 0.65
N PHE A 123 13.48 -3.32 1.96
CA PHE A 123 14.00 -2.19 2.75
C PHE A 123 15.52 -2.03 2.64
N SER A 124 16.21 -2.96 1.96
CA SER A 124 17.67 -2.98 1.91
C SER A 124 18.23 -2.47 0.58
N ARG A 125 17.55 -2.78 -0.53
CA ARG A 125 18.02 -2.46 -1.89
C ARG A 125 16.91 -2.53 -2.93
N THR A 126 17.28 -2.23 -4.17
CA THR A 126 16.50 -2.55 -5.35
C THR A 126 17.16 -3.72 -6.08
N PRO A 127 16.52 -4.90 -6.15
CA PRO A 127 17.07 -6.04 -6.88
C PRO A 127 17.27 -5.75 -8.37
N ASN A 128 18.03 -6.63 -9.03
CA ASN A 128 18.15 -6.59 -10.47
C ASN A 128 16.80 -6.81 -11.17
N ASP A 129 16.76 -6.40 -12.43
CA ASP A 129 15.58 -6.38 -13.27
C ASP A 129 14.93 -7.77 -13.46
N LYS A 130 15.74 -8.83 -13.64
CA LYS A 130 15.25 -10.22 -13.68
C LYS A 130 14.50 -10.60 -12.40
N THR A 131 15.01 -10.21 -11.24
CA THR A 131 14.41 -10.50 -9.92
C THR A 131 13.12 -9.72 -9.73
N LEU A 132 13.11 -8.43 -10.06
CA LEU A 132 11.92 -7.58 -9.97
C LEU A 132 10.79 -8.09 -10.87
N ARG A 133 11.09 -8.43 -12.14
CA ARG A 133 10.11 -9.04 -13.06
C ARG A 133 9.60 -10.38 -12.55
N SER A 134 10.49 -11.22 -12.04
CA SER A 134 10.11 -12.50 -11.44
C SER A 134 9.15 -12.28 -10.26
N ARG A 135 9.44 -11.30 -9.41
CA ARG A 135 8.59 -10.92 -8.28
C ARG A 135 7.22 -10.43 -8.73
N ALA A 136 7.17 -9.49 -9.68
CA ALA A 136 5.92 -8.99 -10.24
C ALA A 136 5.06 -10.13 -10.80
N ARG A 137 5.64 -11.00 -11.64
CA ARG A 137 4.93 -12.18 -12.17
C ARG A 137 4.40 -13.11 -11.07
N LYS A 138 5.19 -13.38 -10.02
CA LYS A 138 4.78 -14.24 -8.90
C LYS A 138 3.62 -13.62 -8.11
N ILE A 139 3.67 -12.31 -7.85
CA ILE A 139 2.63 -11.58 -7.13
C ILE A 139 1.33 -11.53 -7.94
N SER A 140 1.42 -11.28 -9.26
CA SER A 140 0.26 -11.22 -10.17
C SER A 140 -0.53 -12.54 -10.28
N ARG A 141 -0.02 -13.65 -9.74
CA ARG A 141 -0.80 -14.91 -9.66
C ARG A 141 -1.89 -14.87 -8.59
N PHE A 142 -1.79 -13.95 -7.65
CA PHE A 142 -2.70 -13.84 -6.50
C PHE A 142 -3.68 -12.67 -6.63
N SER A 143 -3.31 -11.60 -7.34
CA SER A 143 -4.18 -10.44 -7.57
C SER A 143 -3.71 -9.61 -8.76
N ASP A 144 -4.65 -8.91 -9.40
CA ASP A 144 -4.36 -7.87 -10.38
C ASP A 144 -3.96 -6.54 -9.73
N ASN A 145 -4.23 -6.35 -8.43
CA ASN A 145 -3.70 -5.22 -7.67
C ASN A 145 -2.42 -5.67 -6.97
N ILE A 146 -1.28 -5.11 -7.38
CA ILE A 146 0.03 -5.49 -6.86
C ILE A 146 0.80 -4.27 -6.37
N LYS A 147 1.65 -4.44 -5.35
CA LYS A 147 2.50 -3.39 -4.81
C LYS A 147 3.94 -3.86 -4.66
N ILE A 148 4.90 -3.15 -5.24
CA ILE A 148 6.32 -3.48 -5.19
C ILE A 148 7.07 -2.24 -4.76
N VAL A 149 7.65 -2.27 -3.55
CA VAL A 149 8.37 -1.12 -3.00
C VAL A 149 9.77 -1.55 -2.60
N THR A 150 10.78 -0.93 -3.17
CA THR A 150 12.19 -1.24 -2.86
C THR A 150 12.89 -0.02 -2.28
N THR A 151 14.19 -0.13 -1.99
CA THR A 151 15.00 1.01 -1.52
C THR A 151 16.04 1.35 -2.58
N ALA A 152 16.04 2.59 -3.06
CA ALA A 152 17.01 3.05 -4.05
C ALA A 152 18.30 3.53 -3.37
N LYS A 153 19.45 3.03 -3.85
CA LYS A 153 20.78 3.53 -3.50
C LYS A 153 21.38 4.41 -4.61
N THR A 154 20.76 4.41 -5.79
CA THR A 154 21.14 5.17 -6.96
C THR A 154 19.90 5.60 -7.76
N ILE A 155 20.04 6.57 -8.67
CA ILE A 155 18.95 6.91 -9.62
C ILE A 155 18.63 5.73 -10.55
N SER A 156 19.64 4.93 -10.93
CA SER A 156 19.44 3.73 -11.75
C SER A 156 18.54 2.69 -11.08
N ASP A 157 18.55 2.59 -9.74
CA ASP A 157 17.60 1.76 -9.00
C ASP A 157 16.16 2.25 -9.21
N THR A 158 15.95 3.57 -9.10
CA THR A 158 14.65 4.22 -9.29
C THR A 158 14.10 3.96 -10.69
N ILE A 159 14.93 4.15 -11.73
CA ILE A 159 14.56 3.86 -13.13
C ILE A 159 14.18 2.39 -13.29
N ARG A 160 14.94 1.47 -12.71
CA ARG A 160 14.69 0.03 -12.79
C ARG A 160 13.37 -0.38 -12.14
N VAL A 161 12.95 0.25 -11.03
CA VAL A 161 11.61 0.00 -10.45
C VAL A 161 10.51 0.54 -11.37
N LEU A 162 10.69 1.75 -11.91
CA LEU A 162 9.73 2.36 -12.82
C LEU A 162 9.58 1.61 -14.14
N ASP A 163 10.63 0.96 -14.64
CA ASP A 163 10.56 0.15 -15.87
C ASP A 163 9.59 -1.04 -15.75
N LEU A 164 9.28 -1.50 -14.53
CA LEU A 164 8.28 -2.54 -14.30
C LEU A 164 6.93 -2.22 -14.92
N TYR A 165 6.54 -0.95 -14.96
CA TYR A 165 5.27 -0.52 -15.56
C TYR A 165 5.15 -0.89 -17.04
N LYS A 166 6.28 -0.99 -17.76
CA LYS A 166 6.32 -1.44 -19.16
C LYS A 166 6.32 -2.96 -19.31
N LYS A 167 6.61 -3.70 -18.23
CA LYS A 167 6.83 -5.16 -18.24
C LYS A 167 5.66 -5.96 -17.65
N VAL A 168 4.67 -5.30 -17.07
CA VAL A 168 3.45 -5.94 -16.55
C VAL A 168 2.28 -5.76 -17.54
N PRO A 169 1.31 -6.70 -17.59
CA PRO A 169 0.12 -6.54 -18.42
C PRO A 169 -0.64 -5.25 -18.08
N LYS A 170 -1.22 -4.58 -19.08
CA LYS A 170 -1.99 -3.32 -18.88
C LYS A 170 -3.16 -3.45 -17.90
N ARG A 171 -3.72 -4.66 -17.73
CA ARG A 171 -4.81 -4.95 -16.77
C ARG A 171 -4.34 -4.92 -15.30
N THR A 172 -3.02 -5.03 -15.06
CA THR A 172 -2.45 -5.04 -13.71
C THR A 172 -2.42 -3.63 -13.12
N LYS A 173 -3.13 -3.45 -12.02
CA LYS A 173 -3.17 -2.22 -11.22
C LYS A 173 -1.97 -2.21 -10.26
N MET A 174 -0.80 -1.83 -10.77
CA MET A 174 0.45 -1.87 -10.01
C MET A 174 0.77 -0.54 -9.34
N VAL A 175 1.14 -0.59 -8.06
CA VAL A 175 1.82 0.50 -7.36
C VAL A 175 3.28 0.12 -7.13
N ALA A 176 4.20 0.71 -7.88
CA ALA A 176 5.63 0.45 -7.78
C ALA A 176 6.43 1.75 -7.70
N PHE A 177 7.27 1.87 -6.68
CA PHE A 177 8.16 3.00 -6.46
C PHE A 177 9.31 2.59 -5.53
N ALA A 178 10.36 3.40 -5.48
CA ALA A 178 11.49 3.21 -4.56
C ALA A 178 11.43 4.19 -3.39
N MET A 179 11.86 3.73 -2.22
CA MET A 179 12.12 4.51 -1.01
C MET A 179 13.51 5.15 -1.05
N GLY A 180 13.75 6.08 -0.12
CA GLY A 180 14.99 6.84 -0.02
C GLY A 180 15.02 8.05 -0.94
N ASP A 181 16.05 8.89 -0.79
CA ASP A 181 16.12 10.18 -1.49
C ASP A 181 16.22 10.00 -3.00
N TYR A 182 17.03 9.04 -3.46
CA TYR A 182 17.10 8.65 -4.88
C TYR A 182 15.75 8.13 -5.42
N GLY A 183 14.93 7.54 -4.55
CA GLY A 183 13.62 6.98 -4.89
C GLY A 183 12.49 8.00 -4.91
N ARG A 184 12.65 9.16 -4.28
CA ARG A 184 11.58 10.15 -4.05
C ARG A 184 10.81 10.49 -5.35
N MET A 185 11.52 10.75 -6.45
CA MET A 185 10.90 11.07 -7.75
C MET A 185 10.02 9.95 -8.32
N SER A 186 10.29 8.67 -8.01
CA SER A 186 9.43 7.58 -8.49
C SER A 186 8.01 7.64 -7.94
N ARG A 187 7.78 8.30 -6.79
CA ARG A 187 6.42 8.49 -6.23
C ARG A 187 5.57 9.46 -7.04
N ILE A 188 6.20 10.33 -7.82
CA ILE A 188 5.53 11.22 -8.77
C ILE A 188 5.36 10.48 -10.09
N LEU A 189 6.47 9.98 -10.65
CA LEU A 189 6.51 9.41 -12.00
C LEU A 189 5.68 8.13 -12.14
N CYS A 190 5.47 7.36 -11.06
CA CYS A 190 4.69 6.12 -11.14
C CYS A 190 3.25 6.38 -11.60
N THR A 191 2.62 7.50 -11.25
CA THR A 191 1.24 7.81 -11.70
C THR A 191 1.17 8.06 -13.20
N LYS A 192 2.22 8.61 -13.79
CA LYS A 192 2.34 8.80 -15.25
C LYS A 192 2.57 7.50 -16.00
N LEU A 193 3.20 6.55 -15.34
CA LEU A 193 3.51 5.23 -15.91
C LEU A 193 2.38 4.19 -15.70
N GLY A 194 1.28 4.58 -15.05
CA GLY A 194 0.09 3.74 -14.91
C GLY A 194 -0.24 3.32 -13.48
N SER A 195 0.45 3.85 -12.46
CA SER A 195 0.04 3.64 -11.06
C SER A 195 -1.37 4.19 -10.82
N PRO A 196 -2.28 3.41 -10.22
CA PRO A 196 -3.64 3.87 -9.97
C PRO A 196 -3.73 5.01 -8.95
N TYR A 197 -2.71 5.14 -8.09
CA TYR A 197 -2.54 6.20 -7.10
C TYR A 197 -1.09 6.23 -6.60
N THR A 198 -0.71 7.27 -5.86
CA THR A 198 0.56 7.32 -5.12
C THR A 198 0.34 7.55 -3.62
N TYR A 199 1.26 7.09 -2.79
CA TYR A 199 1.18 7.20 -1.33
C TYR A 199 1.75 8.53 -0.84
N VAL A 200 0.98 9.22 0.02
CA VAL A 200 1.31 10.54 0.58
C VAL A 200 1.01 10.60 2.08
N SER A 201 1.56 11.58 2.77
CA SER A 201 1.31 11.83 4.20
C SER A 201 0.36 13.02 4.45
N LEU A 202 -0.33 13.01 5.60
CA LEU A 202 -0.97 14.21 6.15
C LEU A 202 0.07 15.03 6.93
N GLY A 203 0.91 15.76 6.22
CA GLY A 203 2.03 16.49 6.79
C GLY A 203 3.26 15.60 6.93
N LYS A 204 3.62 15.19 8.15
CA LYS A 204 4.87 14.46 8.42
C LYS A 204 4.95 13.12 7.65
N PRO A 205 6.02 12.86 6.89
CA PRO A 205 6.24 11.59 6.19
C PRO A 205 6.20 10.39 7.13
N ILE A 206 5.62 9.28 6.67
CA ILE A 206 5.58 8.00 7.40
C ILE A 206 6.68 7.04 6.89
N ALA A 207 7.10 7.19 5.63
CA ALA A 207 8.19 6.46 5.02
C ALA A 207 9.22 7.41 4.37
N PRO A 208 10.49 6.99 4.23
CA PRO A 208 11.52 7.79 3.58
C PRO A 208 11.13 8.23 2.16
N GLY A 209 11.34 9.51 1.86
CA GLY A 209 11.02 10.13 0.57
C GLY A 209 9.53 10.30 0.28
N GLN A 210 8.63 10.10 1.25
CA GLN A 210 7.19 10.31 1.05
C GLN A 210 6.85 11.81 1.04
N PHE A 211 6.13 12.26 0.02
CA PHE A 211 5.61 13.62 -0.05
C PHE A 211 4.38 13.79 0.83
N SER A 212 4.19 14.99 1.36
CA SER A 212 2.91 15.39 1.90
C SER A 212 1.85 15.49 0.81
N LEU A 213 0.59 15.34 1.20
CA LEU A 213 -0.55 15.50 0.31
C LEU A 213 -0.57 16.89 -0.35
N HIS A 214 -0.18 17.93 0.38
CA HIS A 214 -0.12 19.29 -0.15
C HIS A 214 0.94 19.41 -1.24
N GLU A 215 2.18 18.99 -0.98
CA GLU A 215 3.25 19.00 -1.99
C GLU A 215 2.85 18.24 -3.25
N MET A 216 2.29 17.03 -3.10
CA MET A 216 1.89 16.21 -4.24
C MET A 216 0.76 16.83 -5.06
N LYS A 217 -0.23 17.46 -4.39
CA LYS A 217 -1.29 18.21 -5.10
C LYS A 217 -0.74 19.41 -5.86
N THR A 218 0.20 20.15 -5.29
CA THR A 218 0.86 21.28 -5.96
C THR A 218 1.60 20.80 -7.20
N ILE A 219 2.37 19.71 -7.09
CA ILE A 219 3.05 19.09 -8.25
C ILE A 219 2.04 18.70 -9.33
N PHE A 220 0.96 18.01 -8.97
CA PHE A 220 -0.06 17.60 -9.93
C PHE A 220 -0.79 18.77 -10.60
N LYS A 221 -0.95 19.92 -9.91
CA LYS A 221 -1.53 21.13 -10.50
C LYS A 221 -0.59 21.75 -11.54
N LEU A 222 0.69 21.89 -11.23
CA LEU A 222 1.71 22.44 -12.14
C LEU A 222 1.86 21.62 -13.43
N GLU A 223 1.59 20.31 -13.37
CA GLU A 223 1.56 19.44 -14.56
C GLU A 223 0.35 19.64 -15.46
N GLN A 224 -0.77 20.17 -14.94
CA GLN A 224 -2.01 20.38 -15.70
C GLN A 224 -2.07 21.76 -16.35
N GLU A 225 -1.24 22.70 -15.89
CA GLU A 225 -1.12 24.07 -16.42
C GLU A 225 -0.20 24.13 -17.66
N LYS A 226 0.18 22.99 -18.23
CA LYS A 226 0.97 22.85 -19.46
C LYS A 226 0.19 22.04 -20.49
#